data_AF-A0A3D3KLM7-F1
#
_entry.id   AF-A0A3D3KLM7-F1
#
_cell.length_a   1.000
_cell.length_b   1.000
_cell.length_c   1.000
_cell.angle_alpha   90.00
_cell.angle_beta   90.00
_cell.angle_gamma   90.00
#
_symmetry.space_group_name_H-M   'P 1'
#
loop_
_entity.id
_entity.type
_entity.pdbx_description
1 polymer ?
#
loop_
_entity_poly.entity_id
_entity_poly.type
_entity_poly.pdbx_seq_one_letter_code
_entity_poly.pdbx_strand_id
1 'polypeptide(L)' 'MRPTVIGIMGGIASGKTTVAGMLGSFGAKVIDADKIGHSLLSAPEIKEKLVKRWGKDVLDKGGAVDRSKLSRLVFSDAKA' A
#
# COMPACT_ATOMS: atom_id res chain seq x y z
N MET A 1 4.26 -27.63 -8.77
CA MET A 1 3.81 -26.68 -9.81
C MET A 1 3.80 -25.27 -9.23
N ARG A 2 4.15 -24.25 -10.02
CA ARG A 2 3.98 -22.85 -9.63
C ARG A 2 2.57 -22.38 -10.00
N PRO A 3 1.86 -21.63 -9.14
CA PRO A 3 0.54 -21.13 -9.47
C PRO A 3 0.62 -20.04 -10.55
N THR A 4 -0.41 -19.94 -11.39
CA THR A 4 -0.58 -18.80 -12.31
C THR A 4 -0.90 -17.55 -11.51
N VAL A 5 -0.18 -16.46 -11.78
CA VAL A 5 -0.38 -15.16 -11.12
C VAL A 5 -0.97 -14.18 -12.12
N ILE A 6 -2.08 -13.54 -11.74
CA ILE A 6 -2.80 -12.57 -12.58
C ILE A 6 -2.78 -11.21 -11.86
N GLY A 7 -2.28 -10.18 -12.54
CA GLY A 7 -2.33 -8.80 -12.06
C GLY A 7 -3.60 -8.10 -12.52
N ILE A 8 -4.37 -7.54 -11.58
CA ILE A 8 -5.58 -6.76 -11.87
C ILE A 8 -5.23 -5.28 -11.75
N MET A 9 -5.21 -4.58 -12.89
CA MET A 9 -4.87 -3.16 -12.99
C MET A 9 -6.07 -2.33 -13.47
N GLY A 10 -6.04 -1.02 -13.21
CA GLY A 10 -7.13 -0.10 -13.59
C GLY A 10 -7.18 1.15 -12.71
N GLY A 11 -7.84 2.20 -13.20
CA GLY A 11 -7.99 3.49 -12.52
C GLY A 11 -8.82 3.44 -11.23
N ILE A 12 -8.87 4.56 -10.51
CA ILE A 12 -9.77 4.71 -9.35
C ILE A 12 -11.22 4.48 -9.80
N ALA A 13 -12.02 3.80 -8.97
CA ALA A 13 -13.42 3.45 -9.25
C ALA A 13 -13.68 2.55 -10.48
N SER A 14 -12.65 1.93 -11.08
CA SER A 14 -12.83 1.07 -12.27
C SER A 14 -13.35 -0.35 -11.98
N GLY A 15 -13.79 -0.66 -10.76
CA GLY A 15 -14.33 -1.98 -10.41
C GLY A 15 -13.31 -3.10 -10.13
N LYS A 16 -12.01 -2.79 -9.96
CA LYS A 16 -10.95 -3.80 -9.69
C LYS A 16 -11.28 -4.72 -8.51
N THR A 17 -11.72 -4.15 -7.39
CA THR A 17 -12.07 -4.90 -6.18
C THR A 17 -13.22 -5.86 -6.44
N THR A 18 -14.18 -5.47 -7.28
CA THR A 18 -15.30 -6.33 -7.69
C THR A 18 -14.79 -7.53 -8.49
N VAL A 19 -13.95 -7.31 -9.50
CA VAL A 19 -13.37 -8.39 -10.33
C VAL A 19 -12.49 -9.32 -9.49
N ALA A 20 -11.66 -8.76 -8.59
CA ALA A 20 -10.85 -9.54 -7.66
C ALA A 20 -11.73 -10.43 -6.75
N GLY A 21 -12.83 -9.89 -6.23
CA GLY A 21 -13.80 -10.64 -5.43
C GLY A 21 -14.48 -11.76 -6.21
N MET A 22 -14.86 -11.51 -7.47
CA MET A 22 -15.42 -12.53 -8.36
C MET A 22 -14.43 -13.68 -8.59
N LEU A 23 -13.17 -13.37 -8.90
CA LEU A 23 -12.11 -14.40 -9.03
C LEU A 23 -11.93 -15.18 -7.72
N GLY A 24 -11.99 -14.49 -6.58
CA GLY A 24 -11.98 -15.12 -5.26
C GLY A 24 -13.13 -16.12 -5.07
N SER A 25 -14.34 -15.77 -5.51
CA SER A 25 -15.51 -16.65 -5.45
C SER A 25 -15.37 -17.91 -6.32
N PHE A 26 -14.54 -17.86 -7.37
CA PHE A 26 -14.18 -19.01 -8.20
C PHE A 26 -12.98 -19.82 -7.65
N GLY A 27 -12.50 -19.52 -6.44
CA GLY A 27 -11.43 -20.25 -5.78
C GLY A 27 -10.03 -19.65 -5.94
N ALA A 28 -9.89 -18.49 -6.59
CA ALA A 28 -8.60 -17.82 -6.66
C ALA A 28 -8.22 -17.23 -5.28
N LYS A 29 -6.94 -17.33 -4.92
CA LYS A 29 -6.42 -16.60 -3.77
C LYS A 29 -6.22 -15.13 -4.15
N VAL A 30 -6.97 -14.24 -3.53
CA VAL A 30 -6.87 -12.79 -3.76
C VAL A 30 -5.74 -12.20 -2.92
N ILE A 31 -4.83 -11.48 -3.57
CA ILE A 31 -3.75 -10.72 -2.93
C ILE A 31 -4.03 -9.24 -3.18
N ASP A 32 -4.35 -8.50 -2.11
CA ASP A 32 -4.61 -7.06 -2.17
C ASP A 32 -3.33 -6.29 -1.83
N ALA A 33 -2.70 -5.70 -2.86
CA ALA A 33 -1.46 -4.96 -2.73
C ALA A 33 -1.63 -3.67 -1.90
N ASP A 34 -2.77 -2.98 -2.02
CA ASP A 34 -3.04 -1.74 -1.29
C ASP A 34 -3.16 -2.05 0.21
N LYS A 35 -3.91 -3.09 0.56
CA LYS A 35 -4.06 -3.54 1.95
C LYS A 35 -2.72 -3.95 2.56
N ILE A 36 -1.92 -4.73 1.82
CA ILE A 36 -0.59 -5.16 2.27
C ILE A 36 0.31 -3.93 2.46
N GLY A 37 0.37 -3.03 1.48
CA GLY A 37 1.16 -1.80 1.54
C GLY A 37 0.81 -0.95 2.77
N HIS A 38 -0.47 -0.76 3.07
CA HIS A 38 -0.90 -0.04 4.26
C HIS A 38 -0.50 -0.74 5.57
N SER A 39 -0.60 -2.07 5.63
CA SER A 39 -0.20 -2.83 6.82
C SER A 39 1.30 -2.71 7.11
N LEU A 40 2.13 -2.70 6.06
CA LEU A 40 3.59 -2.61 6.17
C LEU A 40 4.05 -1.28 6.77
N LEU A 41 3.24 -0.21 6.72
CA LEU A 41 3.60 1.08 7.35
C LEU A 41 3.70 1.00 8.88
N SER A 42 3.09 -0.01 9.50
CA SER A 42 3.22 -0.27 10.93
C SER A 42 4.48 -1.08 11.30
N ALA A 43 5.15 -1.68 10.32
CA ALA A 43 6.34 -2.47 10.56
C ALA A 43 7.51 -1.57 11.02
N PRO A 44 8.20 -1.88 12.13
CA PRO A 44 9.27 -1.03 12.67
C PRO A 44 10.35 -0.68 11.64
N GLU A 45 10.78 -1.65 10.85
CA GLU A 45 11.82 -1.47 9.83
C GLU A 45 11.37 -0.57 8.68
N ILE A 46 10.08 -0.56 8.34
CA ILE A 46 9.52 0.35 7.33
C ILE A 46 9.41 1.75 7.92
N LYS A 47 8.90 1.87 9.15
CA LYS A 47 8.83 3.16 9.85
C LYS A 47 10.20 3.81 9.98
N GLU A 48 11.22 3.06 10.37
CA GLU A 48 12.61 3.54 10.47
C GLU A 48 13.13 4.05 9.12
N LYS A 49 12.87 3.32 8.03
CA LYS A 49 13.25 3.77 6.67
C LYS A 49 12.54 5.06 6.27
N LEU A 50 11.24 5.19 6.57
CA LEU A 50 10.47 6.41 6.29
C LEU A 50 11.02 7.61 7.08
N VAL A 51 11.31 7.42 8.37
CA VAL A 51 11.89 8.46 9.23
C VAL A 51 13.31 8.83 8.78
N LYS A 52 14.11 7.85 8.36
CA LYS A 52 15.46 8.12 7.82
C LYS A 52 15.41 8.95 6.54
N ARG A 53 14.39 8.75 5.70
CA ARG A 53 14.26 9.44 4.41
C ARG A 53 13.65 10.83 4.55
N TRP A 54 12.55 10.96 5.28
CA TRP A 54 11.73 12.17 5.33
C TRP A 54 11.67 12.84 6.72
N GLY A 55 12.45 12.33 7.68
CA GLY A 55 12.44 12.83 9.05
C GLY A 55 11.21 12.38 9.85
N LYS A 56 11.10 12.87 11.08
CA LYS A 56 10.00 12.54 11.99
C LYS A 56 8.66 13.16 11.58
N ASP A 57 8.66 14.07 10.62
CA ASP A 57 7.45 14.74 10.13
C ASP A 57 6.47 13.78 9.47
N VAL A 58 6.95 12.62 9.00
CA VAL A 58 6.11 11.54 8.46
C VAL A 58 5.25 10.83 9.54
N LEU A 59 5.52 11.09 10.82
CA LEU A 59 4.81 10.47 11.93
C LEU A 59 3.66 11.34 12.47
N ASP A 60 2.67 10.70 13.08
CA ASP A 60 1.65 11.37 13.90
C ASP A 60 2.17 11.63 15.33
N LYS A 61 1.32 12.22 16.18
CA LYS A 61 1.66 12.52 17.58
C LYS A 61 1.90 11.26 18.42
N GLY A 62 1.39 10.11 18.00
CA GLY A 62 1.60 8.81 18.65
C GLY A 62 2.81 8.06 18.14
N GLY A 63 3.55 8.60 17.16
CA GLY A 63 4.72 7.95 16.56
C GLY A 63 4.39 6.84 15.58
N ALA A 64 3.14 6.78 15.09
CA ALA A 64 2.74 5.94 13.96
C ALA A 64 2.90 6.72 12.64
N VAL A 65 2.98 6.02 11.51
CA VAL A 65 3.10 6.66 10.20
C VAL A 65 1.80 7.37 9.84
N ASP A 66 1.88 8.69 9.60
CA ASP A 66 0.76 9.49 9.10
C ASP A 66 0.71 9.40 7.57
N ARG A 67 -0.24 8.61 7.07
CA ARG A 67 -0.42 8.37 5.63
C ARG A 67 -0.73 9.64 4.85
N SER A 68 -1.44 10.60 5.44
CA SER A 68 -1.78 11.86 4.77
C SER A 68 -0.58 12.78 4.66
N LYS A 69 0.32 12.78 5.66
CA LYS A 69 1.61 13.48 5.55
C LYS A 69 2.55 12.79 4.57
N LEU A 70 2.68 11.46 4.66
CA LEU A 70 3.50 10.67 3.74
C LEU A 70 3.05 10.89 2.28
N SER A 71 1.76 10.85 2.00
CA SER A 71 1.21 11.11 0.67
C SER A 71 1.59 12.49 0.16
N ARG A 72 1.45 13.54 0.98
CA ARG A 72 1.87 14.90 0.60
C ARG A 72 3.35 14.97 0.26
N LEU A 73 4.21 14.35 1.06
CA LEU A 73 5.66 14.31 0.81
C LEU A 73 5.98 13.60 -0.51
N VAL A 74 5.45 12.40 -0.72
CA VAL A 74 5.69 11.58 -1.92
C VAL A 74 5.19 12.27 -3.19
N PHE A 75 4.02 12.92 -3.15
CA PHE A 75 3.50 13.61 -4.33
C PHE A 75 4.09 15.02 -4.53
N SER A 76 4.77 15.58 -3.53
CA SER A 76 5.49 16.85 -3.65
C SER A 76 6.93 16.70 -4.17
N ASP A 77 7.53 15.52 -3.98
CA ASP A 77 8.89 15.22 -4.41
C ASP A 77 8.87 14.30 -5.63
N ALA A 78 9.09 14.86 -6.82
CA ALA A 78 9.10 14.12 -8.08
C ALA A 78 10.22 13.06 -8.17
N LYS A 79 11.15 13.01 -7.20
CA LYS A 79 12.22 12.02 -7.08
C LYS A 79 12.05 11.11 -5.84
N ALA A 80 10.93 11.20 -5.13
CA ALA A 80 10.56 10.31 -4.03
C ALA A 80 10.51 8.84 -4.46
#